data_AF-A0A1F9C1K3-F1
#
_entry.id   AF-A0A1F9C1K3-F1
#
_cell.length_a   1.000
_cell.length_b   1.000
_cell.length_c   1.000
_cell.angle_alpha   90.00
_cell.angle_beta   90.00
_cell.angle_gamma   90.00
#
_symmetry.space_group_name_H-M   'P 1'
#
loop_
_entity.id
_entity.type
_entity.pdbx_description
1 polymer ?
#
loop_
_entity_poly.entity_id
_entity_poly.type
_entity_poly.pdbx_seq_one_letter_code
_entity_poly.pdbx_strand_id
1 'polypeptide(L)'
;IRKDGLTVTTDSERIRNNRKWLIQLLLARCDRQKDVLDFAAQYGVAPIERLTKKNDDCILCGMCVRACGEIVGVGAIGYERRGEKREVTSPYRDKNPVCIACGTCVYVCPTHCIAMTEENGVRTISRYAGEKKMIVREAKMLTCGKCGNYFLPSSVAEVFEKKMGIAPTVFTCPSCR
;
A
#
# COMPACT_ATOMS: atom_id res chain seq x y z
N ILE A 1 4.67 0.08 -27.71
CA ILE A 1 4.08 0.34 -29.04
C ILE A 1 3.62 1.80 -29.09
N ARG A 2 4.49 2.73 -29.50
CA ARG A 2 4.05 4.07 -29.95
C ARG A 2 3.95 3.96 -31.48
N LYS A 3 2.77 4.22 -32.03
CA LYS A 3 2.58 4.29 -33.49
C LYS A 3 3.06 5.66 -33.94
N ASP A 4 3.87 5.72 -35.00
CA ASP A 4 4.26 6.97 -35.62
C ASP A 4 3.02 7.75 -36.10
N GLY A 5 3.05 9.08 -35.91
CA GLY A 5 1.92 9.97 -36.25
C GLY A 5 0.76 10.04 -35.25
N LEU A 6 0.88 9.46 -34.04
CA LEU A 6 -0.15 9.59 -33.00
C LEU A 6 -0.15 10.99 -32.36
N THR A 7 -1.21 11.77 -32.60
CA THR A 7 -1.47 13.03 -31.90
C THR A 7 -2.29 12.78 -30.63
N VAL A 8 -1.82 13.29 -29.48
CA VAL A 8 -2.49 13.11 -28.17
C VAL A 8 -2.94 14.46 -27.62
N THR A 9 -4.25 14.63 -27.50
CA THR A 9 -4.85 15.77 -26.79
C THR A 9 -5.22 15.36 -25.37
N THR A 10 -4.75 16.08 -24.36
CA THR A 10 -4.95 15.72 -22.94
C THR A 10 -5.90 16.66 -22.18
N ASP A 11 -6.42 17.70 -22.82
CA ASP A 11 -7.22 18.76 -22.17
C ASP A 11 -8.51 19.17 -22.90
N SER A 12 -9.00 18.32 -23.82
CA SER A 12 -10.33 18.53 -24.42
C SER A 12 -11.43 18.56 -23.34
N GLU A 13 -12.55 19.22 -23.63
CA GLU A 13 -13.73 19.26 -22.75
C GLU A 13 -14.17 17.84 -22.34
N ARG A 14 -14.20 16.90 -23.29
CA ARG A 14 -14.48 15.48 -23.03
C ARG A 14 -13.54 14.88 -21.98
N ILE A 15 -12.24 15.14 -22.06
CA ILE A 15 -11.26 14.60 -21.12
C ILE A 15 -11.43 15.21 -19.74
N ARG A 16 -11.63 16.54 -19.67
CA ARG A 16 -11.88 17.23 -18.40
C ARG A 16 -13.15 16.69 -17.73
N ASN A 17 -14.23 16.52 -18.48
CA ASN A 17 -15.48 15.94 -17.96
C ASN A 17 -15.32 14.50 -17.49
N ASN A 18 -14.59 13.67 -18.24
CA ASN A 18 -14.29 12.28 -17.83
C ASN A 18 -13.47 12.22 -16.54
N ARG A 19 -12.44 13.06 -16.40
CA ARG A 19 -11.64 13.14 -15.16
C ARG A 19 -12.51 13.52 -13.96
N LYS A 20 -13.38 14.52 -14.11
CA LYS A 20 -14.31 14.93 -13.05
C LYS A 20 -15.22 13.79 -12.61
N TRP A 21 -15.76 13.01 -13.55
CA TRP A 21 -16.58 11.84 -13.23
C TRP A 21 -15.80 10.72 -12.53
N LEU A 22 -14.56 10.45 -12.95
CA LEU A 22 -13.72 9.46 -12.28
C LEU A 22 -13.38 9.88 -10.84
N ILE A 23 -13.07 11.16 -10.63
CA ILE A 23 -12.84 11.73 -9.31
C ILE A 23 -14.10 11.60 -8.45
N GLN A 24 -15.28 11.80 -9.03
CA GLN A 24 -16.53 11.62 -8.31
C GLN A 24 -16.72 10.19 -7.79
N LEU A 25 -16.30 9.17 -8.55
CA LEU A 25 -16.32 7.78 -8.13
C LEU A 25 -15.25 7.47 -7.06
N LEU A 26 -14.08 8.10 -7.16
CA LEU A 26 -13.05 8.01 -6.11
C LEU A 26 -13.56 8.59 -4.80
N LEU A 27 -14.19 9.77 -4.84
CA LEU A 27 -14.81 10.39 -3.66
C LEU A 27 -15.92 9.54 -3.08
N ALA A 28 -16.75 8.88 -3.90
CA ALA A 28 -17.78 7.97 -3.37
C ALA A 28 -17.17 6.80 -2.58
N ARG A 29 -15.95 6.37 -2.92
CA ARG A 29 -15.25 5.32 -2.18
C ARG A 29 -14.52 5.85 -0.95
N CYS A 30 -13.78 6.94 -1.14
CA CYS A 30 -12.79 7.48 -0.21
C CYS A 30 -13.12 8.94 0.15
N ASP A 31 -14.29 9.16 0.73
CA ASP A 31 -14.86 10.49 0.99
C ASP A 31 -14.24 11.22 2.20
N ARG A 32 -13.40 10.54 2.97
CA ARG A 32 -12.69 11.11 4.13
C ARG A 32 -11.18 11.14 3.93
N GLN A 33 -10.67 10.55 2.85
CA GLN A 33 -9.23 10.39 2.72
C GLN A 33 -8.57 11.65 2.14
N LYS A 34 -7.63 12.22 2.88
CA LYS A 34 -7.04 13.54 2.59
C LYS A 34 -6.47 13.64 1.18
N ASP A 35 -5.65 12.68 0.75
CA ASP A 35 -5.04 12.71 -0.59
C ASP A 35 -6.08 12.70 -1.72
N VAL A 36 -7.21 12.01 -1.51
CA VAL A 36 -8.30 11.96 -2.49
C VAL A 36 -9.09 13.27 -2.49
N LEU A 37 -9.32 13.87 -1.32
CA LEU A 37 -9.98 15.16 -1.18
C LEU A 37 -9.15 16.30 -1.81
N ASP A 38 -7.85 16.33 -1.52
CA ASP A 38 -6.93 17.31 -2.09
C ASP A 38 -6.83 17.15 -3.62
N PHE A 39 -6.77 15.91 -4.10
CA PHE A 39 -6.78 15.62 -5.53
C PHE A 39 -8.09 16.08 -6.18
N ALA A 40 -9.24 15.87 -5.54
CA ALA A 40 -10.53 16.32 -6.06
C ALA A 40 -10.64 17.86 -6.11
N ALA A 41 -10.12 18.53 -5.09
CA ALA A 41 -10.09 20.00 -5.02
C ALA A 41 -9.29 20.61 -6.18
N GLN A 42 -8.17 19.99 -6.58
CA GLN A 42 -7.38 20.43 -7.75
C GLN A 42 -8.17 20.44 -9.06
N TYR A 43 -9.22 19.61 -9.18
CA TYR A 43 -10.10 19.54 -10.35
C TYR A 43 -11.45 20.26 -10.16
N GLY A 44 -11.64 20.93 -9.02
CA GLY A 44 -12.90 21.60 -8.66
C GLY A 44 -14.08 20.64 -8.55
N VAL A 45 -13.85 19.43 -8.02
CA VAL A 45 -14.88 18.39 -7.85
C VAL A 45 -15.22 18.25 -6.38
N ALA A 46 -16.49 18.44 -6.03
CA ALA A 46 -17.03 18.20 -4.69
C ALA A 46 -17.83 16.89 -4.66
N PRO A 47 -17.91 16.19 -3.51
CA PRO A 47 -18.77 15.00 -3.37
C PRO A 47 -20.24 15.30 -3.68
N ILE A 48 -20.92 14.40 -4.39
CA ILE A 48 -22.36 14.47 -4.64
C ILE A 48 -23.12 13.45 -3.79
N GLU A 49 -24.32 13.79 -3.35
CA GLU A 49 -25.12 12.95 -2.43
C GLU A 49 -25.65 11.68 -3.09
N ARG A 50 -25.89 11.68 -4.42
CA ARG A 50 -26.48 10.53 -5.12
C ARG A 50 -25.62 9.27 -5.13
N LEU A 51 -24.34 9.37 -4.74
CA LEU A 51 -23.43 8.22 -4.70
C LEU A 51 -23.25 7.74 -3.27
N THR A 52 -23.50 6.45 -3.05
CA THR A 52 -23.32 5.82 -1.75
C THR A 52 -21.86 5.84 -1.33
N LYS A 53 -21.60 6.44 -0.18
CA LYS A 53 -20.29 6.49 0.46
C LYS A 53 -19.87 5.11 0.95
N LYS A 54 -18.64 4.69 0.63
CA LYS A 54 -18.09 3.39 1.09
C LYS A 54 -17.18 3.50 2.30
N ASN A 55 -16.75 4.71 2.69
CA ASN A 55 -15.90 4.96 3.87
C ASN A 55 -14.62 4.08 3.89
N ASP A 56 -13.93 3.94 2.76
CA ASP A 56 -12.67 3.21 2.65
C ASP A 56 -11.53 4.18 2.31
N ASP A 57 -10.30 3.91 2.73
CA ASP A 57 -9.15 4.78 2.42
C ASP A 57 -8.34 4.25 1.23
N CYS A 58 -8.67 3.04 0.76
CA CYS A 58 -8.03 2.39 -0.37
C CYS A 58 -8.78 2.66 -1.68
N ILE A 59 -8.11 3.31 -2.63
CA ILE A 59 -8.63 3.55 -3.99
C ILE A 59 -8.51 2.35 -4.94
N LEU A 60 -8.12 1.17 -4.44
CA LEU A 60 -7.94 -0.07 -5.21
C LEU A 60 -6.96 0.00 -6.40
N CYS A 61 -5.97 0.91 -6.38
CA CYS A 61 -4.99 1.08 -7.46
C CYS A 61 -4.12 -0.16 -7.76
N GLY A 62 -4.01 -1.08 -6.79
CA GLY A 62 -3.26 -2.34 -6.94
C GLY A 62 -1.75 -2.22 -6.86
N MET A 63 -1.21 -1.04 -6.59
CA MET A 63 0.25 -0.84 -6.50
C MET A 63 0.88 -1.69 -5.40
N CYS A 64 0.24 -1.79 -4.23
CA CYS A 64 0.71 -2.63 -3.13
C CYS A 64 0.67 -4.13 -3.47
N VAL A 65 -0.40 -4.60 -4.13
CA VAL A 65 -0.55 -6.00 -4.56
C VAL A 65 0.54 -6.37 -5.56
N ARG A 66 0.75 -5.54 -6.59
CA ARG A 66 1.83 -5.73 -7.57
C ARG A 66 3.19 -5.67 -6.92
N ALA A 67 3.48 -4.67 -6.09
CA ALA A 67 4.77 -4.58 -5.40
C ALA A 67 5.05 -5.80 -4.52
N CYS A 68 4.05 -6.32 -3.82
CA CYS A 68 4.20 -7.50 -2.98
C CYS A 68 4.47 -8.79 -3.78
N GLY A 69 3.81 -8.94 -4.94
CA GLY A 69 3.97 -10.12 -5.81
C GLY A 69 5.16 -10.05 -6.76
N GLU A 70 5.38 -8.91 -7.41
CA GLU A 70 6.34 -8.75 -8.51
C GLU A 70 7.71 -8.25 -8.03
N ILE A 71 7.74 -7.31 -7.07
CA ILE A 71 9.01 -6.71 -6.59
C ILE A 71 9.56 -7.52 -5.43
N VAL A 72 8.75 -7.75 -4.40
CA VAL A 72 9.18 -8.49 -3.19
C VAL A 72 9.15 -10.00 -3.45
N GLY A 73 8.25 -10.48 -4.30
CA GLY A 73 8.16 -11.90 -4.65
C GLY A 73 7.51 -12.78 -3.59
N VAL A 74 6.75 -12.21 -2.65
CA VAL A 74 6.12 -12.97 -1.55
C VAL A 74 4.60 -13.10 -1.71
N GLY A 75 3.93 -12.15 -2.36
CA GLY A 75 2.50 -12.24 -2.67
C GLY A 75 1.57 -12.34 -1.43
N ALA A 76 1.92 -11.67 -0.33
CA ALA A 76 1.21 -11.80 0.94
C ALA A 76 -0.17 -11.12 0.98
N ILE A 77 -0.44 -10.18 0.07
CA ILE A 77 -1.71 -9.45 -0.06
C ILE A 77 -2.27 -9.59 -1.46
N GLY A 78 -3.60 -9.57 -1.58
CA GLY A 78 -4.30 -9.72 -2.85
C GLY A 78 -5.66 -9.03 -2.86
N TYR A 79 -6.44 -9.30 -3.90
CA TYR A 79 -7.82 -8.87 -3.98
C TYR A 79 -8.76 -9.96 -3.50
N GLU A 80 -9.70 -9.59 -2.65
CA GLU A 80 -10.83 -10.44 -2.27
C GLU A 80 -12.13 -9.83 -2.79
N ARG A 81 -13.16 -10.67 -2.94
CA ARG A 81 -14.51 -10.31 -3.42
C ARG A 81 -14.47 -9.72 -4.84
N ARG A 82 -15.64 -9.26 -5.33
CA ARG A 82 -15.83 -8.75 -6.70
C ARG A 82 -16.71 -7.52 -6.71
N GLY A 83 -16.63 -6.76 -7.81
CA GLY A 83 -17.44 -5.56 -8.04
C GLY A 83 -17.24 -4.51 -6.96
N GLU A 84 -18.34 -3.92 -6.50
CA GLU A 84 -18.32 -2.88 -5.47
C GLU A 84 -17.81 -3.35 -4.09
N LYS A 85 -17.86 -4.65 -3.81
CA LYS A 85 -17.39 -5.24 -2.54
C LYS A 85 -15.91 -5.61 -2.57
N ARG A 86 -15.21 -5.34 -3.68
CA ARG A 86 -13.79 -5.66 -3.85
C ARG A 86 -12.95 -4.87 -2.85
N GLU A 87 -11.95 -5.54 -2.31
CA GLU A 87 -11.02 -4.98 -1.33
C GLU A 87 -9.63 -5.61 -1.46
N VAL A 88 -8.63 -4.90 -0.96
CA VAL A 88 -7.26 -5.42 -0.81
C VAL A 88 -7.09 -5.91 0.62
N THR A 89 -6.77 -7.19 0.78
CA THR A 89 -6.60 -7.83 2.09
C THR A 89 -5.62 -9.01 1.98
N SER A 90 -5.21 -9.56 3.12
CA SER A 90 -4.56 -10.87 3.18
C SER A 90 -5.57 -11.99 2.92
N PRO A 91 -5.11 -13.18 2.48
CA PRO A 91 -5.97 -14.36 2.39
C PRO A 91 -6.72 -14.60 3.69
N TYR A 92 -8.04 -14.86 3.58
CA TYR A 92 -8.95 -15.09 4.72
C TYR A 92 -9.01 -13.95 5.75
N ARG A 93 -8.47 -12.76 5.44
CA ARG A 93 -8.37 -11.60 6.36
C ARG A 93 -7.59 -11.89 7.64
N ASP A 94 -6.71 -12.88 7.58
CA ASP A 94 -5.87 -13.28 8.71
C ASP A 94 -4.41 -12.83 8.48
N LYS A 95 -3.61 -12.83 9.54
CA LYS A 95 -2.19 -12.53 9.48
C LYS A 95 -1.50 -13.55 8.58
N ASN A 96 -1.08 -13.13 7.39
CA ASN A 96 -0.42 -14.03 6.44
C ASN A 96 1.05 -14.25 6.85
N PRO A 97 1.47 -15.48 7.19
CA PRO A 97 2.84 -15.78 7.62
C PRO A 97 3.88 -15.49 6.53
N VAL A 98 3.47 -15.52 5.26
CA VAL A 98 4.33 -15.20 4.10
C VAL A 98 4.68 -13.70 4.04
N CYS A 99 3.95 -12.84 4.77
CA CYS A 99 4.32 -11.43 4.90
C CYS A 99 5.61 -11.28 5.73
N ILE A 100 6.67 -10.79 5.09
CA ILE A 100 7.97 -10.54 5.72
C ILE A 100 8.08 -9.14 6.37
N ALA A 101 6.98 -8.40 6.50
CA ALA A 101 6.96 -7.06 7.09
C ALA A 101 7.99 -6.07 6.47
N CYS A 102 8.24 -6.16 5.16
CA CYS A 102 9.21 -5.30 4.47
C CYS A 102 8.77 -3.84 4.31
N GLY A 103 7.48 -3.54 4.46
CA GLY A 103 6.95 -2.18 4.35
C GLY A 103 6.81 -1.65 2.91
N THR A 104 7.18 -2.41 1.87
CA THR A 104 7.08 -1.94 0.47
C THR A 104 5.68 -1.48 0.10
N CYS A 105 4.64 -2.16 0.61
CA CYS A 105 3.25 -1.78 0.39
C CYS A 105 2.87 -0.39 0.96
N VAL A 106 3.54 0.04 2.04
CA VAL A 106 3.35 1.35 2.67
C VAL A 106 3.92 2.44 1.77
N TYR A 107 5.15 2.26 1.29
CA TYR A 107 5.83 3.26 0.46
C TYR A 107 5.16 3.50 -0.90
N VAL A 108 4.51 2.48 -1.48
CA VAL A 108 3.85 2.61 -2.79
C VAL A 108 2.37 3.02 -2.69
N CYS A 109 1.82 3.17 -1.48
CA CYS A 109 0.42 3.50 -1.29
C CYS A 109 0.18 5.00 -1.54
N PRO A 110 -0.55 5.40 -2.60
CA PRO A 110 -0.74 6.82 -2.92
C PRO A 110 -1.68 7.54 -1.95
N THR A 111 -2.44 6.79 -1.15
CA THR A 111 -3.37 7.34 -0.15
C THR A 111 -2.93 7.05 1.27
N HIS A 112 -1.74 6.48 1.49
CA HIS A 112 -1.26 6.15 2.84
C HIS A 112 -2.23 5.30 3.70
N CYS A 113 -3.14 4.53 3.10
CA CYS A 113 -4.08 3.68 3.84
C CYS A 113 -3.41 2.44 4.44
N ILE A 114 -2.12 2.21 4.17
CA ILE A 114 -1.30 1.20 4.83
C ILE A 114 -0.23 1.97 5.61
N ALA A 115 -0.12 1.71 6.90
CA ALA A 115 0.90 2.31 7.76
C ALA A 115 1.84 1.24 8.34
N MET A 116 3.02 1.70 8.72
CA MET A 116 4.04 0.92 9.41
C MET A 116 4.44 1.65 10.68
N THR A 117 4.36 0.96 11.81
CA THR A 117 4.86 1.45 13.10
C THR A 117 5.90 0.48 13.65
N GLU A 118 6.84 1.01 14.43
CA GLU A 118 7.91 0.23 15.05
C GLU A 118 7.98 0.63 16.52
N GLU A 119 7.54 -0.28 17.39
CA GLU A 119 7.45 -0.05 18.82
C GLU A 119 7.99 -1.27 19.55
N ASN A 120 8.83 -1.07 20.57
CA ASN A 120 9.39 -2.14 21.42
C ASN A 120 10.04 -3.30 20.64
N GLY A 121 10.69 -3.00 19.51
CA GLY A 121 11.34 -4.02 18.67
C GLY A 121 10.35 -4.89 17.87
N VAL A 122 9.11 -4.43 17.68
CA VAL A 122 8.12 -5.06 16.80
C VAL A 122 7.73 -4.08 15.72
N ARG A 123 7.80 -4.52 14.46
CA ARG A 123 7.25 -3.79 13.31
C ARG A 123 5.84 -4.28 13.04
N THR A 124 4.89 -3.36 13.02
CA THR A 124 3.48 -3.61 12.75
C THR A 124 3.08 -2.93 11.45
N ILE A 125 2.56 -3.72 10.51
CA ILE A 125 1.92 -3.22 9.29
C ILE A 125 0.41 -3.27 9.48
N SER A 126 -0.26 -2.14 9.30
CA SER A 126 -1.72 -2.04 9.42
C SER A 126 -2.35 -1.38 8.20
N ARG A 127 -3.58 -1.76 7.88
CA ARG A 127 -4.41 -1.15 6.84
C ARG A 127 -5.60 -0.41 7.49
N TYR A 128 -5.92 0.75 6.97
CA TYR A 128 -7.05 1.58 7.35
C TYR A 128 -8.17 1.49 6.31
N ALA A 129 -9.41 1.48 6.80
CA ALA A 129 -10.62 1.63 6.01
C ALA A 129 -11.62 2.47 6.82
N GLY A 130 -11.50 3.79 6.67
CA GLY A 130 -12.17 4.76 7.52
C GLY A 130 -11.67 4.63 8.95
N GLU A 131 -12.59 4.43 9.90
CA GLU A 131 -12.25 4.30 11.32
C GLU A 131 -11.70 2.90 11.68
N LYS A 132 -11.76 1.93 10.76
CA LYS A 132 -11.30 0.56 11.02
C LYS A 132 -9.82 0.42 10.74
N LYS A 133 -9.06 0.00 11.76
CA LYS A 133 -7.65 -0.43 11.64
C LYS A 133 -7.56 -1.95 11.66
N MET A 134 -6.97 -2.53 10.64
CA MET A 134 -6.68 -3.96 10.54
C MET A 134 -5.16 -4.18 10.61
N ILE A 135 -4.71 -5.01 11.55
CA ILE A 135 -3.30 -5.42 11.62
C ILE A 135 -3.07 -6.52 10.59
N VAL A 136 -2.21 -6.24 9.61
CA VAL A 136 -1.87 -7.18 8.52
C VAL A 136 -0.75 -8.11 8.94
N ARG A 137 0.27 -7.58 9.63
CA ARG A 137 1.43 -8.34 10.09
C ARG A 137 2.10 -7.66 11.26
N GLU A 138 2.60 -8.47 12.18
CA GLU A 138 3.56 -8.09 13.21
C GLU A 138 4.79 -8.97 13.03
N ALA A 139 5.98 -8.37 13.08
CA ALA A 139 7.25 -9.08 12.97
C ALA A 139 8.26 -8.51 13.97
N LYS A 140 9.02 -9.41 14.61
CA LYS A 140 10.09 -9.03 15.53
C LYS A 140 11.23 -8.39 14.75
N MET A 141 11.79 -7.33 15.27
CA MET A 141 12.93 -6.62 14.69
C MET A 141 14.25 -7.16 15.26
N LEU A 142 15.24 -7.28 14.38
CA LEU A 142 16.62 -7.55 14.72
C LEU A 142 17.33 -6.24 15.06
N THR A 143 18.26 -6.33 16.00
CA THR A 143 19.12 -5.24 16.45
C THR A 143 20.46 -5.26 15.71
N CYS A 144 21.04 -4.09 15.51
CA CYS A 144 22.38 -3.98 14.93
C CYS A 144 23.44 -4.39 15.96
N GLY A 145 24.38 -5.25 15.55
CA GLY A 145 25.50 -5.66 16.42
C GLY A 145 26.46 -4.53 16.83
N LYS A 146 26.48 -3.40 16.10
CA LYS A 146 27.34 -2.23 16.43
C LYS A 146 26.66 -1.22 17.35
N CYS A 147 25.44 -0.79 17.01
CA CYS A 147 24.76 0.31 17.72
C CYS A 147 23.52 -0.11 18.51
N GLY A 148 23.08 -1.37 18.42
CA GLY A 148 21.89 -1.87 19.12
C GLY A 148 20.54 -1.45 18.52
N ASN A 149 20.51 -0.56 17.53
CA ASN A 149 19.27 -0.09 16.92
C ASN A 149 18.52 -1.19 16.16
N TYR A 150 17.19 -1.20 16.24
CA TYR A 150 16.32 -2.04 15.42
C TYR A 150 16.35 -1.57 13.96
N PHE A 151 16.52 -2.49 13.00
CA PHE A 151 16.60 -2.08 11.59
C PHE A 151 16.00 -3.08 10.59
N LEU A 152 15.92 -4.37 10.92
CA LEU A 152 15.48 -5.41 9.99
C LEU A 152 14.49 -6.37 10.66
N PRO A 153 13.32 -6.67 10.06
CA PRO A 153 12.45 -7.71 10.57
C PRO A 153 13.11 -9.09 10.48
N SER A 154 12.92 -9.93 11.50
CA SER A 154 13.47 -11.29 11.56
C SER A 154 13.04 -12.14 10.37
N SER A 155 11.80 -11.96 9.92
CA SER A 155 11.24 -12.65 8.75
C SER A 155 11.94 -12.27 7.43
N VAL A 156 12.52 -11.07 7.32
CA VAL A 156 13.35 -10.70 6.16
C VAL A 156 14.70 -11.41 6.23
N ALA A 157 15.32 -11.46 7.40
CA ALA A 157 16.58 -12.16 7.60
C ALA A 157 16.47 -13.66 7.28
N GLU A 158 15.38 -14.31 7.68
CA GLU A 158 15.09 -15.71 7.32
C GLU A 158 15.02 -15.93 5.80
N VAL A 159 14.48 -14.97 5.04
CA VAL A 159 14.44 -15.04 3.57
C VAL A 159 15.83 -14.86 2.97
N PHE A 160 16.64 -13.95 3.51
CA PHE A 160 18.02 -13.77 3.04
C PHE A 160 18.89 -14.98 3.33
N GLU A 161 18.75 -15.60 4.50
CA GLU A 161 19.47 -16.83 4.83
C GLU A 161 19.08 -17.96 3.87
N LYS A 162 17.77 -18.18 3.66
CA LYS A 162 17.29 -19.25 2.76
C LYS A 162 17.66 -19.05 1.29
N LYS A 163 17.64 -17.80 0.79
CA LYS A 163 17.88 -17.52 -0.64
C LYS A 163 19.35 -17.23 -0.97
N MET A 164 20.08 -16.60 -0.05
CA MET A 164 21.42 -16.08 -0.31
C MET A 164 22.49 -16.72 0.57
N GLY A 165 22.13 -17.56 1.55
CA GLY A 165 23.06 -18.17 2.50
C GLY A 165 23.73 -17.16 3.44
N ILE A 166 23.16 -15.96 3.58
CA ILE A 166 23.72 -14.89 4.41
C ILE A 166 23.17 -15.02 5.83
N ALA A 167 24.05 -15.32 6.79
CA ALA A 167 23.67 -15.46 8.19
C ALA A 167 23.18 -14.11 8.78
N PRO A 168 22.13 -14.12 9.62
CA PRO A 168 21.59 -12.92 10.26
C PRO A 168 22.59 -12.12 11.09
N THR A 169 23.63 -12.77 11.59
CA THR A 169 24.70 -12.20 12.42
C THR A 169 25.61 -11.21 11.68
N VAL A 170 25.57 -11.17 10.35
CA VAL A 170 26.39 -10.28 9.52
C VAL A 170 25.71 -8.92 9.28
N PHE A 171 24.42 -8.80 9.61
CA PHE A 171 23.68 -7.59 9.27
C PHE A 171 24.05 -6.41 10.18
N THR A 172 24.68 -5.40 9.58
CA THR A 172 24.86 -4.06 10.16
C THR A 172 23.77 -3.15 9.62
N CYS A 173 23.26 -2.23 10.46
CA CYS A 173 22.23 -1.30 9.99
C CYS A 173 22.84 -0.32 8.95
N PRO A 174 22.03 0.24 8.04
CA PRO A 174 22.52 1.17 7.02
C PRO A 174 23.28 2.38 7.58
N SER A 175 22.97 2.81 8.80
CA SER A 175 23.65 3.93 9.48
C SER A 175 25.04 3.58 10.03
N CYS A 176 25.37 2.31 10.17
CA CYS A 176 26.66 1.83 10.70
C CYS A 176 27.50 1.07 9.65
N ARG A 177 27.03 1.10 8.38
CA ARG A 177 27.72 0.53 7.22
C ARG A 177 28.70 1.54 6.63
#